data_AF-A0A5J5VB96-F1
#
_entry.id   AF-A0A5J5VB96-F1
#
_cell.length_a   1.000
_cell.length_b   1.000
_cell.length_c   1.000
_cell.angle_alpha   90.00
_cell.angle_beta   90.00
_cell.angle_gamma   90.00
#
_symmetry.space_group_name_H-M   'P 1'
#
loop_
_entity.id
_entity.type
_entity.pdbx_description
1 polymer ?
#
loop_
_entity_poly.entity_id
_entity_poly.type
_entity_poly.pdbx_seq_one_letter_code
_entity_poly.pdbx_strand_id
1 'polypeptide(L)'
;MKIEDLDDVENEDGDYGAKQLQIVRVDEAKRLLVGAGARILFYPTLLYNVFRNKIQSEFRWWDEVDQFLLLGAVPFPKDVRRLKQLGVGGVITLNEPFETLVSTSLYHAYGIDHLVIPTRDYLFAPSVSDISRAVDFIHNNASCGRTTYVHCKAGRGRSTTIVLCYLVEHKQMTPAGALEYVRTRRPRVLLAPSQWKAVVEYSMHRQPATIHSPSVDAVMITKADLEGYHSTFDDITSKELVIVPRMVRARPIIARLSCLLASFKVSGVYGHVSGRLHEARAC
;
A
#
# COMPACT_ATOMS: atom_id res chain seq x y z
N MET A 1 -57.88 52.11 23.70
CA MET A 1 -57.63 51.66 25.08
C MET A 1 -58.43 50.37 25.25
N LYS A 2 -57.89 49.16 25.34
CA LYS A 2 -56.61 48.67 25.89
C LYS A 2 -55.84 47.78 24.89
N ILE A 3 -54.54 47.75 25.10
CA ILE A 3 -53.52 46.89 24.50
C ILE A 3 -53.33 45.71 25.47
N GLU A 4 -53.23 44.48 24.97
CA GLU A 4 -52.50 43.39 25.61
C GLU A 4 -51.69 42.67 24.53
N ASP A 5 -50.38 42.90 24.58
CA ASP A 5 -49.33 42.16 23.89
C ASP A 5 -49.05 40.86 24.67
N LEU A 6 -48.62 39.81 23.97
CA LEU A 6 -47.57 38.85 24.33
C LEU A 6 -47.72 37.62 23.42
N ASP A 7 -46.71 37.35 22.59
CA ASP A 7 -46.25 35.99 22.29
C ASP A 7 -44.83 36.08 21.73
N ASP A 8 -43.91 35.89 22.67
CA ASP A 8 -42.53 35.39 22.63
C ASP A 8 -41.89 35.14 21.25
N VAL A 9 -40.98 36.03 20.89
CA VAL A 9 -39.85 35.72 19.99
C VAL A 9 -38.76 35.08 20.85
N GLU A 10 -38.74 33.75 20.92
CA GLU A 10 -37.62 33.01 21.49
C GLU A 10 -36.39 33.16 20.58
N ASN A 11 -35.35 33.77 21.13
CA ASN A 11 -34.01 33.87 20.55
C ASN A 11 -33.29 32.51 20.64
N GLU A 12 -33.31 31.72 19.58
CA GLU A 12 -32.39 30.58 19.38
C GLU A 12 -31.08 31.06 18.75
N ASP A 13 -30.15 31.62 19.54
CA ASP A 13 -28.77 31.86 19.05
C ASP A 13 -27.68 31.51 20.08
N GLY A 14 -28.04 30.79 21.16
CA GLY A 14 -27.11 30.44 22.25
C GLY A 14 -26.66 28.97 22.31
N ASP A 15 -27.33 28.04 21.63
CA ASP A 15 -27.17 26.59 21.86
C ASP A 15 -26.17 25.92 20.90
N TYR A 16 -26.04 26.43 19.66
CA TYR A 16 -25.07 25.88 18.70
C TYR A 16 -23.63 26.03 19.20
N GLY A 17 -23.27 27.17 19.78
CA GLY A 17 -21.95 27.40 20.35
C GLY A 17 -21.64 26.46 21.52
N ALA A 18 -22.60 26.25 22.42
CA ALA A 18 -22.43 25.38 23.59
C ALA A 18 -22.34 23.89 23.20
N LYS A 19 -23.19 23.42 22.28
CA LYS A 19 -23.13 22.05 21.73
C LYS A 19 -21.82 21.82 20.97
N GLN A 20 -21.39 22.76 20.14
CA GLN A 20 -20.12 22.67 19.42
C GLN A 20 -18.93 22.59 20.40
N LEU A 21 -18.90 23.44 21.43
CA LEU A 21 -17.83 23.46 22.43
C LEU A 21 -17.80 22.16 23.26
N GLN A 22 -18.98 21.65 23.65
CA GLN A 22 -19.14 20.37 24.36
C GLN A 22 -18.64 19.20 23.50
N ILE A 23 -19.04 19.12 22.23
CA ILE A 23 -18.60 18.07 21.29
C ILE A 23 -17.08 18.11 21.11
N VAL A 24 -16.51 19.30 20.88
CA VAL A 24 -15.06 19.48 20.74
C VAL A 24 -14.32 19.03 22.00
N ARG A 25 -14.81 19.39 23.18
CA ARG A 25 -14.19 19.04 24.47
C ARG A 25 -14.27 17.54 24.78
N VAL A 26 -15.38 16.89 24.43
CA VAL A 26 -15.54 15.43 24.57
C VAL A 26 -14.61 14.69 23.61
N ASP A 27 -14.47 15.16 22.38
CA ASP A 27 -13.56 14.55 21.40
C ASP A 27 -12.10 14.76 21.77
N GLU A 28 -11.74 15.92 22.30
CA GLU A 28 -10.39 16.18 22.80
C GLU A 28 -10.06 15.30 24.02
N ALA A 29 -10.97 15.17 24.98
CA ALA A 29 -10.80 14.28 26.12
C ALA A 29 -10.62 12.81 25.69
N LYS A 30 -11.44 12.33 24.73
CA LYS A 30 -11.28 11.00 24.14
C LYS A 30 -9.92 10.84 23.46
N ARG A 31 -9.47 11.86 22.70
CA ARG A 31 -8.15 11.87 22.04
C ARG A 31 -7.00 11.79 23.04
N LEU A 32 -7.10 12.50 24.16
CA LEU A 32 -6.09 12.49 25.22
C LEU A 32 -6.04 11.13 25.93
N LEU A 33 -7.19 10.57 26.29
CA LEU A 33 -7.31 9.22 26.87
C LEU A 33 -6.72 8.15 25.95
N VAL A 34 -7.03 8.21 24.65
CA VAL A 34 -6.44 7.30 23.64
C VAL A 34 -4.92 7.46 23.60
N GLY A 35 -4.41 8.70 23.66
CA GLY A 35 -2.96 8.96 23.68
C GLY A 35 -2.26 8.43 24.93
N ALA A 36 -2.86 8.57 26.11
CA ALA A 36 -2.32 8.03 27.36
C ALA A 36 -2.35 6.49 27.36
N GLY A 37 -3.47 5.90 26.94
CA GLY A 37 -3.61 4.45 26.79
C GLY A 37 -2.61 3.86 25.78
N ALA A 38 -2.41 4.54 24.64
CA ALA A 38 -1.44 4.12 23.62
C ALA A 38 0.00 4.04 24.17
N ARG A 39 0.40 5.00 25.03
CA ARG A 39 1.71 5.00 25.68
C ARG A 39 1.88 3.84 26.66
N ILE A 40 0.91 3.66 27.56
CA ILE A 40 0.96 2.59 28.58
C ILE A 40 0.98 1.21 27.91
N LEU A 41 0.15 1.03 26.88
CA LEU A 41 -0.01 -0.26 26.21
C LEU A 41 1.05 -0.50 25.13
N PHE A 42 1.93 0.47 24.83
CA PHE A 42 2.91 0.34 23.75
C PHE A 42 3.83 -0.87 23.93
N TYR A 43 4.61 -0.91 25.01
CA TYR A 43 5.58 -1.98 25.26
C TYR A 43 4.93 -3.35 25.52
N PRO A 44 3.84 -3.48 26.30
CA PRO A 44 3.15 -4.76 26.48
C PRO A 44 2.67 -5.37 25.16
N THR A 45 2.04 -4.57 24.30
CA THR A 45 1.54 -5.07 23.00
C THR A 45 2.66 -5.26 21.98
N LEU A 46 3.76 -4.48 22.06
CA LEU A 46 4.96 -4.74 21.28
C LEU A 46 5.59 -6.07 21.67
N LEU A 47 5.72 -6.37 22.97
CA LEU A 47 6.23 -7.65 23.46
C LEU A 47 5.38 -8.82 22.95
N TYR A 48 4.06 -8.67 22.96
CA TYR A 48 3.16 -9.65 22.35
C TYR A 48 3.48 -9.87 20.86
N ASN A 49 3.69 -8.79 20.08
CA ASN A 49 4.08 -8.91 18.67
C ASN A 49 5.43 -9.61 18.48
N VAL A 50 6.42 -9.34 19.35
CA VAL A 50 7.73 -10.01 19.33
C VAL A 50 7.59 -11.51 19.60
N PHE A 51 6.78 -11.88 20.60
CA PHE A 51 6.51 -13.27 20.94
C PHE A 51 5.81 -14.00 19.79
N ARG A 52 4.77 -13.38 19.21
CA ARG A 52 4.07 -13.90 18.02
C ARG A 52 5.03 -14.11 16.84
N ASN A 53 5.91 -13.14 16.56
CA ASN A 53 6.93 -13.25 15.50
C ASN A 53 7.90 -14.42 15.72
N LYS A 54 8.24 -14.74 16.99
CA LYS A 54 9.17 -15.84 17.29
C LYS A 54 8.53 -17.22 17.18
N ILE A 55 7.24 -17.33 17.46
CA ILE A 55 6.55 -18.63 17.54
C ILE A 55 5.84 -18.97 16.24
N GLN A 56 5.34 -17.96 15.54
CA GLN A 56 4.56 -18.16 14.32
C GLN A 56 5.41 -17.74 13.12
N SER A 57 5.81 -18.72 12.31
CA SER A 57 6.58 -18.49 11.07
C SER A 57 5.86 -17.58 10.07
N GLU A 58 4.53 -17.57 10.09
CA GLU A 58 3.68 -16.68 9.28
C GLU A 58 3.76 -15.21 9.71
N PHE A 59 4.15 -14.95 10.95
CA PHE A 59 4.29 -13.59 11.48
C PHE A 59 5.70 -13.08 11.21
N ARG A 60 5.96 -12.67 9.96
CA ARG A 60 7.23 -12.03 9.56
C ARG A 60 7.30 -10.57 10.06
N TRP A 61 8.46 -10.10 10.49
CA TRP A 61 8.57 -8.70 10.97
C TRP A 61 8.28 -7.70 9.84
N TRP A 62 8.84 -7.94 8.66
CA TRP A 62 8.57 -7.24 7.41
C TRP A 62 8.36 -8.21 6.25
N ASP A 63 7.69 -7.73 5.21
CA ASP A 63 7.43 -8.43 3.97
C ASP A 63 7.79 -7.52 2.79
N GLU A 64 8.36 -8.10 1.73
CA GLU A 64 8.49 -7.41 0.45
C GLU A 64 7.12 -7.38 -0.23
N VAL A 65 6.62 -6.18 -0.49
CA VAL A 65 5.31 -5.97 -1.10
C VAL A 65 5.44 -5.89 -2.61
N ASP A 66 6.40 -5.09 -3.06
CA ASP A 66 6.73 -4.83 -4.45
C ASP A 66 8.25 -4.60 -4.57
N GLN A 67 8.77 -4.58 -5.80
CA GLN A 67 10.18 -4.32 -6.05
C GLN A 67 10.62 -3.00 -5.39
N PHE A 68 11.67 -3.07 -4.56
CA PHE A 68 12.20 -1.96 -3.77
C PHE A 68 11.26 -1.42 -2.67
N LEU A 69 10.25 -2.18 -2.24
CA LEU A 69 9.31 -1.76 -1.20
C LEU A 69 9.08 -2.83 -0.14
N LEU A 70 9.50 -2.54 1.09
CA LEU A 70 9.27 -3.36 2.27
C LEU A 70 8.22 -2.73 3.19
N LEU A 71 7.30 -3.55 3.71
CA LEU A 71 6.29 -3.16 4.70
C LEU A 71 6.49 -3.95 6.00
N GLY A 72 6.56 -3.28 7.15
CA GLY A 72 6.80 -3.99 8.40
C GLY A 72 6.48 -3.29 9.71
N ALA A 73 6.87 -3.97 10.79
CA ALA A 73 6.72 -3.53 12.17
C ALA A 73 7.89 -2.65 12.64
N VAL A 74 7.80 -2.07 13.84
CA VAL A 74 8.84 -1.17 14.36
C VAL A 74 10.18 -1.92 14.45
N PRO A 75 11.26 -1.45 13.79
CA PRO A 75 12.53 -2.15 13.81
C PRO A 75 13.24 -1.97 15.16
N PHE A 76 14.10 -2.92 15.51
CA PHE A 76 15.04 -2.77 16.62
C PHE A 76 16.38 -2.21 16.12
N PRO A 77 17.22 -1.61 16.98
CA PRO A 77 18.55 -1.14 16.58
C PRO A 77 19.40 -2.17 15.83
N LYS A 78 19.33 -3.44 16.25
CA LYS A 78 20.02 -4.56 15.58
C LYS A 78 19.54 -4.84 14.15
N ASP A 79 18.31 -4.45 13.82
CA ASP A 79 17.73 -4.69 12.50
C ASP A 79 18.25 -3.69 11.46
N VAL A 80 18.75 -2.52 11.88
CA VAL A 80 19.23 -1.46 10.97
C VAL A 80 20.32 -1.98 10.03
N ARG A 81 21.27 -2.75 10.56
CA ARG A 81 22.32 -3.40 9.75
C ARG A 81 21.72 -4.38 8.73
N ARG A 82 20.72 -5.17 9.14
CA ARG A 82 20.02 -6.13 8.27
C ARG A 82 19.22 -5.42 7.18
N LEU A 83 18.54 -4.33 7.52
CA LEU A 83 17.86 -3.48 6.53
C LEU A 83 18.85 -2.96 5.49
N LYS A 84 20.02 -2.48 5.91
CA LYS A 84 21.05 -2.03 4.96
C LYS A 84 21.51 -3.15 4.02
N GLN A 85 21.71 -4.36 4.54
CA GLN A 85 22.09 -5.54 3.74
C GLN A 85 21.01 -5.95 2.73
N LEU A 86 19.74 -5.65 2.99
CA LEU A 86 18.61 -5.84 2.07
C LEU A 86 18.51 -4.73 1.00
N GLY A 87 19.51 -3.85 0.91
CA GLY A 87 19.50 -2.72 -0.03
C GLY A 87 18.59 -1.57 0.38
N VAL A 88 18.17 -1.53 1.66
CA VAL A 88 17.36 -0.41 2.16
C VAL A 88 18.20 0.86 2.14
N GLY A 89 17.76 1.82 1.33
CA GLY A 89 18.33 3.16 1.25
C GLY A 89 17.48 4.23 1.93
N GLY A 90 16.21 3.93 2.20
CA GLY A 90 15.28 4.84 2.88
C GLY A 90 14.37 4.13 3.88
N VAL A 91 14.03 4.81 4.97
CA VAL A 91 13.06 4.36 5.98
C VAL A 91 11.99 5.42 6.18
N ILE A 92 10.73 5.00 6.21
CA ILE A 92 9.60 5.85 6.59
C ILE A 92 9.02 5.35 7.92
N THR A 93 9.06 6.20 8.93
CA THR A 93 8.54 5.92 10.28
C THR A 93 7.24 6.67 10.52
N LEU A 94 6.15 5.91 10.70
CA LEU A 94 4.81 6.45 10.96
C LEU A 94 4.49 6.56 12.46
N ASN A 95 5.43 6.13 13.31
CA ASN A 95 5.30 6.08 14.76
C ASN A 95 5.33 7.47 15.39
N GLU A 96 4.55 7.67 16.45
CA GLU A 96 4.78 8.81 17.35
C GLU A 96 6.13 8.63 18.06
N PRO A 97 6.79 9.71 18.53
CA PRO A 97 8.14 9.63 19.10
C PRO A 97 8.32 8.58 20.20
N PHE A 98 7.32 8.42 21.06
CA PHE A 98 7.35 7.42 22.16
C PHE A 98 7.21 5.96 21.69
N GLU A 99 6.84 5.74 20.43
CA GLU A 99 6.71 4.42 19.81
C GLU A 99 7.94 4.03 18.98
N THR A 100 8.98 4.87 18.93
CA THR A 100 10.21 4.63 18.16
C THR A 100 11.27 3.92 18.98
N LEU A 101 11.99 2.98 18.36
CA LEU A 101 13.08 2.22 18.99
C LEU A 101 14.44 2.47 18.34
N VAL A 102 14.47 3.20 17.22
CA VAL A 102 15.64 3.49 16.41
C VAL A 102 15.69 4.99 16.17
N SER A 103 16.83 5.61 16.44
CA SER A 103 17.04 7.03 16.21
C SER A 103 17.33 7.31 14.74
N THR A 104 16.97 8.51 14.28
CA THR A 104 17.36 9.03 12.96
C THR A 104 18.87 8.99 12.74
N SER A 105 19.65 9.29 13.78
CA SER A 105 21.11 9.23 13.74
C SER A 105 21.65 7.82 13.44
N LEU A 106 21.01 6.77 13.95
CA LEU A 106 21.43 5.41 13.67
C LEU A 106 21.17 5.03 12.21
N TYR A 107 20.05 5.45 11.61
CA TYR A 107 19.82 5.25 10.18
C TYR A 107 20.88 5.96 9.32
N HIS A 108 21.15 7.23 9.62
CA HIS A 108 22.16 8.00 8.88
C HIS A 108 23.57 7.42 9.01
N ALA A 109 23.92 6.86 10.18
CA ALA A 109 25.21 6.17 10.36
C ALA A 109 25.40 4.96 9.43
N TYR A 110 24.31 4.35 8.94
CA TYR A 110 24.32 3.28 7.94
C TYR A 110 24.04 3.79 6.51
N GLY A 111 24.01 5.10 6.30
CA GLY A 111 23.67 5.71 5.00
C GLY A 111 22.25 5.33 4.56
N ILE A 112 21.30 5.42 5.48
CA ILE A 112 19.87 5.24 5.24
C ILE A 112 19.19 6.60 5.48
N ASP A 113 18.47 7.08 4.47
CA ASP A 113 17.66 8.29 4.56
C ASP A 113 16.42 8.01 5.44
N HIS A 114 16.01 8.96 6.27
CA HIS A 114 14.92 8.74 7.23
C HIS A 114 13.85 9.83 7.13
N LEU A 115 12.63 9.41 6.81
CA LEU A 115 11.45 10.26 6.76
C LEU A 115 10.51 9.91 7.92
N VAL A 116 10.22 10.89 8.78
CA VAL A 116 9.33 10.72 9.94
C VAL A 116 7.99 11.39 9.65
N ILE A 117 6.91 10.63 9.75
CA ILE A 117 5.53 11.09 9.57
C ILE A 117 4.71 10.61 10.78
N PRO A 118 4.84 11.30 11.94
CA PRO A 118 4.17 10.85 13.16
C PRO A 118 2.66 10.79 12.97
N THR A 119 2.09 9.59 13.06
CA THR A 119 0.65 9.38 12.91
C THR A 119 0.17 8.57 14.11
N ARG A 120 -0.79 9.10 14.87
CA ARG A 120 -1.34 8.39 16.03
C ARG A 120 -1.97 7.06 15.61
N ASP A 121 -1.75 6.00 16.39
CA ASP A 121 -2.22 4.65 16.03
C ASP A 121 -3.75 4.49 16.11
N TYR A 122 -4.24 3.42 15.48
CA TYR A 122 -5.63 2.92 15.48
C TYR A 122 -6.71 3.79 14.82
N LEU A 123 -6.79 5.08 15.14
CA LEU A 123 -7.94 5.92 14.72
C LEU A 123 -7.55 6.99 13.69
N PHE A 124 -6.26 7.18 13.43
CA PHE A 124 -5.78 8.27 12.60
C PHE A 124 -5.07 7.76 11.35
N ALA A 125 -5.09 8.62 10.33
CA ALA A 125 -4.40 8.45 9.07
C ALA A 125 -3.44 9.63 8.87
N PRO A 126 -2.36 9.46 8.10
CA PRO A 126 -1.50 10.57 7.69
C PRO A 126 -2.29 11.58 6.85
N SER A 127 -1.87 12.85 6.87
CA SER A 127 -2.46 13.90 6.03
C SER A 127 -2.17 13.62 4.54
N VAL A 128 -3.00 14.13 3.62
CA VAL A 128 -2.78 13.95 2.17
C VAL A 128 -1.38 14.45 1.75
N SER A 129 -0.93 15.59 2.27
CA SER A 129 0.42 16.11 2.01
C SER A 129 1.53 15.19 2.51
N ASP A 130 1.36 14.58 3.68
CA ASP A 130 2.33 13.62 4.20
C ASP A 130 2.33 12.31 3.41
N ILE A 131 1.16 11.87 2.95
CA ILE A 131 1.05 10.74 2.03
C ILE A 131 1.82 11.04 0.75
N SER A 132 1.60 12.20 0.11
CA SER A 132 2.34 12.59 -1.10
C SER A 132 3.85 12.58 -0.86
N ARG A 133 4.32 13.21 0.22
CA ARG A 133 5.75 13.21 0.59
C ARG A 133 6.32 11.80 0.76
N ALA A 134 5.55 10.90 1.37
CA ALA A 134 5.96 9.52 1.57
C ALA A 134 6.02 8.74 0.25
N VAL A 135 5.03 8.91 -0.61
CA VAL A 135 4.96 8.29 -1.94
C VAL A 135 6.13 8.75 -2.81
N ASP A 136 6.40 10.05 -2.86
CA ASP A 136 7.55 10.61 -3.57
C ASP A 136 8.88 10.06 -3.03
N PHE A 137 9.00 9.95 -1.70
CA PHE A 137 10.19 9.37 -1.07
C PHE A 137 10.41 7.89 -1.48
N ILE A 138 9.35 7.09 -1.53
CA ILE A 138 9.43 5.70 -2.01
C ILE A 138 9.85 5.69 -3.48
N HIS A 139 9.19 6.49 -4.32
CA HIS A 139 9.44 6.52 -5.76
C HIS A 139 10.88 6.94 -6.08
N ASN A 140 11.39 7.98 -5.42
CA ASN A 140 12.76 8.46 -5.61
C ASN A 140 13.80 7.40 -5.22
N ASN A 141 13.59 6.66 -4.13
CA ASN A 141 14.46 5.55 -3.77
C ASN A 141 14.41 4.42 -4.80
N ALA A 142 13.21 4.01 -5.21
CA ALA A 142 13.01 2.95 -6.19
C ALA A 142 13.66 3.27 -7.55
N SER A 143 13.54 4.52 -8.02
CA SER A 143 14.18 5.01 -9.24
C SER A 143 15.71 4.97 -9.20
N CYS A 144 16.30 4.97 -8.00
CA CYS A 144 17.73 4.77 -7.78
C CYS A 144 18.10 3.31 -7.47
N GLY A 145 17.17 2.36 -7.62
CA GLY A 145 17.39 0.95 -7.25
C GLY A 145 17.58 0.71 -5.76
N ARG A 146 17.11 1.63 -4.90
CA ARG A 146 17.20 1.54 -3.43
C ARG A 146 15.85 1.12 -2.86
N THR A 147 15.88 0.20 -1.91
CA THR A 147 14.67 -0.26 -1.22
C THR A 147 14.21 0.76 -0.17
N THR A 148 12.91 1.00 -0.07
CA THR A 148 12.30 1.77 1.03
C THR A 148 11.61 0.84 2.03
N TYR A 149 11.93 1.01 3.32
CA TYR A 149 11.24 0.32 4.40
C TYR A 149 10.19 1.23 5.05
N VAL A 150 8.92 0.87 4.91
CA VAL A 150 7.79 1.62 5.49
C VAL A 150 7.25 0.87 6.70
N HIS A 151 7.26 1.51 7.87
CA HIS A 151 6.81 0.85 9.10
C HIS A 151 5.99 1.74 10.02
N CYS A 152 5.19 1.08 10.85
CA CYS A 152 4.57 1.66 12.04
C CYS A 152 4.92 0.75 13.22
N LYS A 153 4.00 0.57 14.18
CA LYS A 153 4.19 -0.38 15.28
C LYS A 153 4.17 -1.85 14.83
N ALA A 154 3.07 -2.29 14.24
CA ALA A 154 2.87 -3.70 13.82
C ALA A 154 2.89 -3.89 12.30
N GLY A 155 3.00 -2.81 11.52
CA GLY A 155 2.93 -2.87 10.06
C GLY A 155 1.57 -3.32 9.53
N ARG A 156 0.47 -2.82 10.09
CA ARG A 156 -0.90 -3.28 9.76
C ARG A 156 -1.78 -2.19 9.15
N GLY A 157 -1.82 -1.03 9.79
CA GLY A 157 -2.68 0.12 9.41
C GLY A 157 -1.86 1.26 8.80
N ARG A 158 -1.35 2.17 9.64
CA ARG A 158 -0.65 3.43 9.25
C ARG A 158 0.37 3.28 8.11
N SER A 159 1.33 2.37 8.24
CA SER A 159 2.34 2.14 7.20
C SER A 159 1.76 1.53 5.94
N THR A 160 0.73 0.68 6.09
CA THR A 160 0.03 0.10 4.95
C THR A 160 -0.71 1.17 4.18
N THR A 161 -1.31 2.17 4.83
CA THR A 161 -1.95 3.32 4.16
C THR A 161 -1.00 3.97 3.14
N ILE A 162 0.25 4.24 3.54
CA ILE A 162 1.27 4.80 2.64
C ILE A 162 1.56 3.85 1.46
N VAL A 163 1.77 2.56 1.75
CA VAL A 163 2.05 1.54 0.73
C VAL A 163 0.91 1.43 -0.28
N LEU A 164 -0.34 1.47 0.16
CA LEU A 164 -1.50 1.45 -0.73
C LEU A 164 -1.53 2.67 -1.64
N CYS A 165 -1.31 3.87 -1.11
CA CYS A 165 -1.26 5.08 -1.91
C CYS A 165 -0.13 5.04 -2.96
N TYR A 166 1.04 4.51 -2.60
CA TYR A 166 2.13 4.31 -3.56
C TYR A 166 1.75 3.35 -4.69
N LEU A 167 1.13 2.20 -4.37
CA LEU A 167 0.69 1.24 -5.38
C LEU A 167 -0.42 1.80 -6.28
N VAL A 168 -1.34 2.59 -5.72
CA VAL A 168 -2.37 3.28 -6.50
C VAL A 168 -1.72 4.24 -7.50
N GLU A 169 -0.78 5.07 -7.05
CA GLU A 169 -0.16 6.10 -7.89
C GLU A 169 0.82 5.53 -8.92
N HIS A 170 1.76 4.69 -8.50
CA HIS A 170 2.86 4.25 -9.37
C HIS A 170 2.66 2.87 -10.01
N LYS A 171 1.65 2.10 -9.58
CA LYS A 171 1.32 0.78 -10.15
C LYS A 171 -0.09 0.71 -10.74
N GLN A 172 -0.76 1.86 -10.84
CA GLN A 172 -2.10 2.02 -11.45
C GLN A 172 -3.14 1.04 -10.87
N MET A 173 -3.02 0.69 -9.60
CA MET A 173 -3.99 -0.17 -8.93
C MET A 173 -5.18 0.65 -8.44
N THR A 174 -6.37 0.06 -8.43
CA THR A 174 -7.48 0.63 -7.66
C THR A 174 -7.17 0.50 -6.16
N PRO A 175 -7.72 1.35 -5.28
CA PRO A 175 -7.53 1.21 -3.83
C PRO A 175 -7.85 -0.20 -3.30
N ALA A 176 -8.93 -0.80 -3.80
CA ALA A 176 -9.33 -2.17 -3.43
C ALA A 176 -8.34 -3.21 -3.96
N GLY A 177 -7.91 -3.08 -5.21
CA GLY A 177 -6.90 -3.96 -5.80
C GLY A 177 -5.56 -3.89 -5.08
N ALA A 178 -5.11 -2.69 -4.71
CA ALA A 178 -3.89 -2.49 -3.92
C ALA A 178 -4.01 -3.15 -2.54
N LEU A 179 -5.16 -3.03 -1.86
CA LEU A 179 -5.37 -3.66 -0.55
C LEU A 179 -5.31 -5.18 -0.65
N GLU A 180 -5.97 -5.76 -1.65
CA GLU A 180 -5.95 -7.20 -1.85
C GLU A 180 -4.55 -7.69 -2.22
N TYR A 181 -3.86 -6.99 -3.12
CA TYR A 181 -2.47 -7.27 -3.48
C TYR A 181 -1.57 -7.29 -2.24
N VAL A 182 -1.66 -6.29 -1.36
CA VAL A 182 -0.88 -6.25 -0.13
C VAL A 182 -1.25 -7.39 0.81
N ARG A 183 -2.53 -7.76 0.91
CA ARG A 183 -2.98 -8.89 1.75
C ARG A 183 -2.40 -10.22 1.30
N THR A 184 -2.21 -10.45 0.00
CA THR A 184 -1.55 -11.70 -0.45
C THR A 184 -0.10 -11.79 -0.02
N ARG A 185 0.59 -10.66 0.22
CA ARG A 185 1.98 -10.63 0.73
C ARG A 185 2.05 -10.54 2.25
N ARG A 186 1.11 -9.84 2.88
CA ARG A 186 1.04 -9.61 4.34
C ARG A 186 -0.41 -9.75 4.82
N PRO A 187 -0.89 -10.98 5.08
CA PRO A 187 -2.31 -11.26 5.39
C PRO A 187 -2.87 -10.54 6.62
N ARG A 188 -2.02 -10.14 7.57
CA ARG A 188 -2.41 -9.47 8.82
C ARG A 188 -2.78 -7.98 8.67
N VAL A 189 -2.71 -7.43 7.46
CA VAL A 189 -3.05 -6.02 7.20
C VAL A 189 -4.51 -5.74 7.54
N LEU A 190 -4.72 -4.64 8.27
CA LEU A 190 -6.04 -4.20 8.69
C LEU A 190 -6.00 -2.68 8.83
N LEU A 191 -6.79 -1.98 8.01
CA LEU A 191 -6.91 -0.54 8.04
C LEU A 191 -8.10 -0.12 8.90
N ALA A 192 -7.92 0.97 9.63
CA ALA A 192 -9.03 1.68 10.25
C ALA A 192 -9.89 2.40 9.20
N PRO A 193 -11.16 2.74 9.50
CA PRO A 193 -12.01 3.48 8.58
C PRO A 193 -11.38 4.80 8.09
N SER A 194 -10.73 5.56 8.98
CA SER A 194 -10.03 6.81 8.63
C SER A 194 -8.85 6.58 7.70
N GLN A 195 -8.13 5.48 7.88
CA GLN A 195 -7.00 5.09 7.02
C GLN A 195 -7.49 4.67 5.63
N TRP A 196 -8.57 3.91 5.55
CA TRP A 196 -9.18 3.54 4.27
C TRP A 196 -9.70 4.78 3.53
N LYS A 197 -10.40 5.67 4.25
CA LYS A 197 -10.86 6.95 3.72
C LYS A 197 -9.71 7.77 3.13
N ALA A 198 -8.58 7.87 3.83
CA ALA A 198 -7.40 8.58 3.33
C ALA A 198 -6.85 7.98 2.02
N VAL A 199 -6.83 6.66 1.85
CA VAL A 199 -6.42 6.02 0.59
C VAL A 199 -7.38 6.38 -0.55
N VAL A 200 -8.68 6.33 -0.30
CA VAL A 200 -9.70 6.68 -1.28
C VAL A 200 -9.58 8.16 -1.67
N GLU A 201 -9.51 9.06 -0.69
CA GLU A 201 -9.32 10.50 -0.94
C GLU A 201 -8.06 10.78 -1.75
N TYR A 202 -6.93 10.16 -1.38
CA TYR A 202 -5.68 10.27 -2.12
C TYR A 202 -5.82 9.85 -3.59
N SER A 203 -6.51 8.74 -3.84
CA SER A 203 -6.71 8.23 -5.20
C SER A 203 -7.54 9.16 -6.09
N MET A 204 -8.45 9.94 -5.51
CA MET A 204 -9.28 10.89 -6.25
C MET A 204 -8.52 12.16 -6.65
N HIS A 205 -7.63 12.64 -5.78
CA HIS A 205 -6.84 13.86 -6.03
C HIS A 205 -5.77 13.67 -7.13
N ARG A 206 -5.46 12.43 -7.49
CA ARG A 206 -4.41 12.07 -8.46
C ARG A 206 -4.96 11.51 -9.77
N GLN A 207 -6.28 11.56 -9.99
CA GLN A 207 -6.84 11.27 -11.33
C GLN A 207 -6.04 12.07 -12.36
N PRO A 208 -5.48 11.39 -13.38
CA PRO A 208 -4.45 11.99 -14.23
C PRO A 208 -4.98 13.26 -14.88
N ALA A 209 -4.10 14.26 -14.99
CA ALA A 209 -4.27 15.31 -15.97
C ALA A 209 -4.51 14.64 -17.33
N THR A 210 -5.72 14.82 -17.87
CA THR A 210 -6.15 14.48 -19.23
C THR A 210 -5.98 13.02 -19.66
N ILE A 211 -7.09 12.28 -19.74
CA ILE A 211 -7.34 11.57 -20.99
C ILE A 211 -7.43 12.67 -22.04
N HIS A 212 -6.34 12.93 -22.77
CA HIS A 212 -6.50 13.55 -24.08
C HIS A 212 -7.41 12.59 -24.84
N SER A 213 -8.67 13.00 -25.05
CA SER A 213 -9.43 12.49 -26.18
C SER A 213 -8.47 12.53 -27.37
N PRO A 214 -8.26 11.43 -28.11
CA PRO A 214 -7.61 11.56 -29.39
C PRO A 214 -8.47 12.55 -30.16
N SER A 215 -7.92 13.73 -30.42
CA SER A 215 -8.37 14.56 -31.53
C SER A 215 -8.16 13.70 -32.76
N VAL A 216 -9.13 12.86 -33.06
CA VAL A 216 -9.23 12.22 -34.37
C VAL A 216 -9.42 13.40 -35.29
N ASP A 217 -8.40 13.70 -36.10
CA ASP A 217 -8.53 14.60 -37.24
C ASP A 217 -9.72 14.12 -38.06
N ALA A 218 -10.88 14.73 -37.81
CA ALA A 218 -12.06 14.54 -38.62
C ALA A 218 -11.79 15.27 -39.94
N VAL A 219 -11.23 14.55 -40.90
CA VAL A 219 -11.17 15.01 -42.28
C VAL A 219 -12.61 15.08 -42.78
N MET A 220 -13.11 16.30 -42.96
CA MET A 220 -14.43 16.55 -43.53
C MET A 220 -14.38 16.17 -45.01
N ILE A 221 -14.91 14.99 -45.36
CA ILE A 221 -15.14 14.60 -46.75
C ILE A 221 -16.29 15.46 -47.27
N THR A 222 -16.02 16.28 -48.28
CA THR A 222 -17.02 17.13 -48.91
C THR A 222 -17.70 16.38 -50.04
N LYS A 223 -18.89 16.83 -50.46
CA LYS A 223 -19.65 16.19 -51.55
C LYS A 223 -18.88 16.15 -52.88
N ALA A 224 -17.87 17.01 -53.06
CA ALA A 224 -16.98 17.03 -54.22
C ALA A 224 -16.00 15.85 -54.26
N ASP A 225 -15.69 15.23 -53.11
CA ASP A 225 -14.76 14.08 -53.01
C ASP A 225 -15.44 12.75 -53.39
N LEU A 226 -16.76 12.75 -53.59
CA LEU A 226 -17.58 11.58 -53.95
C LEU A 226 -17.95 11.55 -55.44
N GLU A 227 -17.58 12.56 -56.23
CA GLU A 227 -17.81 12.58 -57.68
C GLU A 227 -16.77 11.73 -58.41
N GLY A 228 -17.01 10.42 -58.44
CA GLY A 228 -16.15 9.47 -59.17
C GLY A 228 -16.57 8.01 -59.05
N TYR A 229 -17.42 7.66 -58.09
CA TYR A 229 -17.95 6.31 -57.93
C TYR A 229 -19.39 6.21 -58.43
N HIS A 230 -19.54 6.11 -59.75
CA HIS A 230 -20.76 5.56 -60.35
C HIS A 230 -20.47 4.13 -60.84
N SER A 231 -20.98 3.14 -60.13
CA SER A 231 -21.25 1.81 -60.69
C SER A 231 -22.52 1.25 -60.07
N THR A 232 -23.60 1.37 -60.85
CA THR A 232 -24.74 0.45 -61.03
C THR A 232 -25.21 -0.45 -59.90
N PHE A 233 -26.50 -0.26 -59.57
CA PHE A 233 -27.45 -1.15 -58.91
C PHE A 233 -27.22 -2.65 -59.16
N ASP A 234 -27.30 -3.47 -58.09
CA ASP A 234 -28.44 -4.38 -57.91
C ASP A 234 -28.59 -4.82 -56.44
N ASP A 235 -29.83 -4.62 -55.99
CA ASP A 235 -30.69 -5.21 -54.95
C ASP A 235 -30.15 -6.08 -53.77
N ILE A 236 -30.94 -6.04 -52.69
CA ILE A 236 -31.12 -7.02 -51.59
C ILE A 236 -30.44 -6.74 -50.22
N THR A 237 -31.29 -6.18 -49.33
CA THR A 237 -31.40 -6.35 -47.86
C THR A 237 -30.28 -5.90 -46.89
N SER A 238 -30.68 -4.97 -46.02
CA SER A 238 -30.39 -4.86 -44.57
C SER A 238 -29.17 -5.59 -44.02
N LYS A 239 -28.10 -4.85 -43.70
CA LYS A 239 -27.09 -5.28 -42.71
C LYS A 239 -26.66 -4.15 -41.79
N GLU A 240 -27.06 -4.33 -40.53
CA GLU A 240 -26.56 -3.68 -39.33
C GLU A 240 -25.06 -3.97 -39.18
N LEU A 241 -24.25 -2.92 -38.96
CA LEU A 241 -22.79 -3.01 -38.86
C LEU A 241 -22.36 -3.44 -37.46
N VAL A 242 -21.92 -4.70 -37.39
CA VAL A 242 -21.17 -5.29 -36.28
C VAL A 242 -19.76 -4.69 -36.23
N ILE A 243 -19.38 -4.14 -35.07
CA ILE A 243 -18.01 -3.68 -34.78
C ILE A 243 -17.13 -4.90 -34.47
N VAL A 244 -16.11 -5.14 -35.30
CA VAL A 244 -15.06 -6.14 -35.05
C VAL A 244 -13.76 -5.43 -34.70
N PRO A 245 -13.17 -5.63 -33.50
CA PRO A 245 -11.85 -5.12 -33.18
C PRO A 245 -10.76 -5.93 -33.90
N ARG A 246 -9.90 -5.23 -34.64
CA ARG A 246 -8.76 -5.82 -35.36
C ARG A 246 -7.58 -6.05 -34.41
N MET A 247 -7.25 -7.32 -34.19
CA MET A 247 -6.14 -7.78 -33.33
C MET A 247 -4.78 -7.47 -33.97
N VAL A 248 -3.99 -6.59 -33.35
CA VAL A 248 -2.58 -6.37 -33.72
C VAL A 248 -1.73 -7.47 -33.08
N ARG A 249 -1.02 -8.22 -33.94
CA ARG A 249 -0.26 -9.41 -33.60
C ARG A 249 1.10 -9.02 -33.00
N ALA A 250 1.28 -9.16 -31.69
CA ALA A 250 2.59 -9.05 -31.04
C ALA A 250 3.38 -10.36 -31.21
N ARG A 251 4.66 -10.26 -31.59
CA ARG A 251 5.59 -11.40 -31.73
C ARG A 251 6.07 -11.88 -30.35
N PRO A 252 6.18 -13.19 -30.09
CA PRO A 252 6.66 -13.70 -28.81
C PRO A 252 8.19 -13.61 -28.74
N ILE A 253 8.71 -13.07 -27.63
CA ILE A 253 10.13 -13.13 -27.27
C ILE A 253 10.38 -14.49 -26.60
N ILE A 254 11.23 -15.31 -27.22
CA ILE A 254 11.65 -16.62 -26.71
C ILE A 254 12.65 -16.40 -25.57
N ALA A 255 12.30 -16.78 -24.35
CA ALA A 255 13.22 -16.91 -23.24
C ALA A 255 13.96 -18.25 -23.34
N ARG A 256 15.31 -18.21 -23.48
CA ARG A 256 16.17 -19.39 -23.48
C ARG A 256 16.35 -19.88 -22.04
N LEU A 257 15.67 -20.96 -21.66
CA LEU A 257 16.02 -21.75 -20.48
C LEU A 257 17.03 -22.82 -20.88
N SER A 258 18.26 -22.71 -20.37
CA SER A 258 19.27 -23.75 -20.41
C SER A 258 19.59 -24.17 -18.97
N CYS A 259 19.01 -25.28 -18.53
CA CYS A 259 19.50 -26.05 -17.39
C CYS A 259 19.51 -27.52 -17.79
N LEU A 260 20.72 -28.07 -17.87
CA LEU A 260 21.04 -29.47 -18.11
C LEU A 260 20.62 -30.30 -16.90
N LEU A 261 19.73 -31.27 -17.10
CA LEU A 261 19.62 -32.43 -16.22
C LEU A 261 19.56 -33.67 -17.11
N ALA A 262 20.72 -34.33 -17.23
CA ALA A 262 20.82 -35.65 -17.81
C ALA A 262 20.27 -36.67 -16.80
N SER A 263 19.31 -37.45 -17.28
CA SER A 263 18.74 -38.64 -16.65
C SER A 263 19.80 -39.69 -16.35
N PHE A 264 19.70 -40.35 -15.19
CA PHE A 264 20.14 -41.75 -15.04
C PHE A 264 19.02 -42.56 -14.40
N LYS A 265 18.66 -43.66 -15.07
CA LYS A 265 17.59 -44.59 -14.71
C LYS A 265 18.21 -45.97 -14.46
N VAL A 266 18.04 -46.44 -13.22
CA VAL A 266 17.71 -47.80 -12.74
C VAL A 266 18.45 -49.03 -13.32
N SER A 267 19.06 -49.83 -12.43
CA SER A 267 18.81 -51.27 -12.19
C SER A 267 19.66 -51.72 -10.99
N GLY A 268 19.11 -52.16 -9.86
CA GLY A 268 18.87 -53.57 -9.49
C GLY A 268 20.14 -54.20 -8.85
N VAL A 269 20.19 -55.07 -7.84
CA VAL A 269 19.29 -55.88 -7.01
C VAL A 269 20.23 -56.57 -5.97
N TYR A 270 19.69 -57.00 -4.80
CA TYR A 270 20.22 -57.94 -3.77
C TYR A 270 21.43 -57.60 -2.87
N GLY A 271 21.23 -57.79 -1.55
CA GLY A 271 22.31 -58.04 -0.59
C GLY A 271 22.01 -57.63 0.86
N HIS A 272 21.34 -58.50 1.63
CA HIS A 272 21.17 -58.39 3.09
C HIS A 272 22.34 -59.08 3.79
N VAL A 273 23.16 -58.38 4.61
CA VAL A 273 23.94 -58.99 5.71
C VAL A 273 24.14 -58.01 6.89
N SER A 274 23.53 -58.41 8.01
CA SER A 274 23.87 -58.25 9.43
C SER A 274 25.14 -57.50 9.87
N GLY A 275 24.95 -56.55 10.78
CA GLY A 275 25.55 -56.55 12.13
C GLY A 275 27.01 -56.12 12.32
N ARG A 276 27.23 -55.07 13.12
CA ARG A 276 27.88 -55.15 14.45
C ARG A 276 28.13 -53.77 15.08
N LEU A 277 27.84 -53.70 16.38
CA LEU A 277 28.31 -52.71 17.34
C LEU A 277 29.84 -52.75 17.53
N HIS A 278 30.44 -51.59 17.78
CA HIS A 278 31.40 -51.29 18.85
C HIS A 278 31.48 -49.74 18.93
N GLU A 279 31.00 -49.08 19.97
CA GLU A 279 31.58 -48.87 21.31
C GLU A 279 32.56 -47.67 21.37
N ALA A 280 32.44 -46.97 22.48
CA ALA A 280 32.93 -45.64 22.80
C ALA A 280 34.46 -45.50 22.88
N ARG A 281 34.95 -44.25 22.76
CA ARG A 281 35.75 -43.63 23.84
C ARG A 281 35.84 -42.11 23.74
N ALA A 282 35.76 -41.52 24.93
CA ALA A 282 35.97 -40.12 25.23
C ALA A 282 37.44 -39.70 25.13
N CYS A 283 37.65 -38.43 24.78
CA CYS A 283 38.50 -37.46 25.46
C CYS A 283 37.89 -36.08 25.20
#